data_AF-A0A1S3S6S0-F1
#
_entry.id   AF-A0A1S3S6S0-F1
#
_cell.length_a   1.000
_cell.length_b   1.000
_cell.length_c   1.000
_cell.angle_alpha   90.00
_cell.angle_beta   90.00
_cell.angle_gamma   90.00
#
_symmetry.space_group_name_H-M   'P 1'
#
loop_
_entity.id
_entity.type
_entity.pdbx_description
1 polymer ?
#
loop_
_entity_poly.entity_id
_entity_poly.type
_entity_poly.pdbx_seq_one_letter_code
_entity_poly.pdbx_strand_id
1 'polypeptide(L)'
;MGRCKQVLVLAIFCLSASVMYSFIYHYSTPEEDSYQLVPQQIRNRAVPSTSLRQPNCTCQGSRVFILKDHLPKDRYDDIVKRRAEEYRKHHIRTSSSLNRLVFAPSNSPLQYPIQGFTVVPLQKTLIPGLALHAAKRQSYKVTLSVSSGVLAIMALGERDKEGQVEKEITVQSTSLSDLNNLLGRITYTSTVYRMRTGDLAHFTFEHHEAVFPIVIQQTSMPVLYDIGNDINYRVTVVTKTFLRYTELQVLISSIRTYYKDIKIIIADDSLEPQKVNGPNIEQYIMPPAQVGGSVAGHGQFYFSLVYEEGNGEDGGCLNRKGAVKYQPVPGFPTCSFTSGVVNLFLGRTDAVRKVGFDPRLKRVAHSEFFVDGLGSLLVASCSHVSIDHQPKIENAKYSSFRHQQSKDVEDKLAHHFFKNHLKCIHYG
;
A
#
# COMPACT_ATOMS: atom_id res chain seq x y z
N MET A 1 5.17 -27.19 47.31
CA MET A 1 6.52 -27.33 47.91
C MET A 1 7.52 -27.12 46.78
N GLY A 2 8.46 -26.18 46.74
CA GLY A 2 8.91 -25.15 47.65
C GLY A 2 10.27 -24.64 47.11
N ARG A 3 10.35 -23.31 46.88
CA ARG A 3 11.54 -22.40 46.92
C ARG A 3 12.79 -22.75 46.06
N CYS A 4 13.21 -21.88 45.13
CA CYS A 4 13.97 -20.61 45.32
C CYS A 4 15.47 -20.84 45.60
N LYS A 5 16.35 -20.42 44.68
CA LYS A 5 17.35 -19.32 44.85
C LYS A 5 18.49 -19.43 43.82
N GLN A 6 18.94 -18.25 43.38
CA GLN A 6 20.22 -17.98 42.71
C GLN A 6 21.41 -18.48 43.54
N VAL A 7 22.58 -18.67 42.91
CA VAL A 7 23.88 -18.11 43.35
C VAL A 7 24.96 -18.26 42.26
N LEU A 8 25.68 -17.15 42.12
CA LEU A 8 26.96 -16.82 41.49
C LEU A 8 28.14 -17.73 41.90
N VAL A 9 29.09 -18.03 41.00
CA VAL A 9 30.52 -18.13 41.37
C VAL A 9 31.43 -17.65 40.22
N LEU A 10 32.39 -16.80 40.60
CA LEU A 10 33.47 -16.20 39.84
C LEU A 10 34.73 -17.09 39.80
N ALA A 11 35.54 -16.82 38.77
CA ALA A 11 37.00 -16.82 38.72
C ALA A 11 37.78 -18.16 38.78
N ILE A 12 38.80 -18.28 37.92
CA ILE A 12 40.20 -18.03 38.30
C ILE A 12 41.07 -18.00 37.04
N PHE A 13 41.92 -16.97 36.98
CA PHE A 13 43.01 -16.79 36.03
C PHE A 13 44.13 -17.81 36.28
N CYS A 14 44.72 -18.36 35.23
CA CYS A 14 46.08 -18.88 35.25
C CYS A 14 46.90 -18.21 34.15
N LEU A 15 47.92 -17.48 34.59
CA LEU A 15 48.95 -16.82 33.80
C LEU A 15 49.95 -17.85 33.25
N SER A 16 50.23 -17.78 31.96
CA SER A 16 51.55 -18.09 31.42
C SER A 16 51.89 -17.08 30.33
N ALA A 17 52.95 -16.32 30.57
CA ALA A 17 53.43 -15.24 29.74
C ALA A 17 53.98 -15.72 28.39
N SER A 18 53.71 -14.97 27.30
CA SER A 18 54.71 -14.17 26.58
C SER A 18 54.21 -13.76 25.19
N VAL A 19 54.53 -12.51 24.82
CA VAL A 19 54.36 -11.83 23.51
C VAL A 19 53.00 -11.14 23.27
N MET A 20 52.89 -9.91 23.80
CA MET A 20 51.88 -8.91 23.42
C MET A 20 52.42 -8.05 22.28
N TYR A 21 51.79 -8.12 21.10
CA TYR A 21 51.86 -7.06 20.09
C TYR A 21 50.76 -6.05 20.39
N SER A 22 51.14 -4.84 20.84
CA SER A 22 50.21 -3.70 20.96
C SER A 22 50.02 -3.04 19.59
N PHE A 23 48.80 -3.05 19.07
CA PHE A 23 48.35 -2.07 18.09
C PHE A 23 47.52 -1.00 18.83
N ILE A 24 48.09 0.18 19.01
CA ILE A 24 47.40 1.38 19.46
C ILE A 24 46.76 2.02 18.23
N TYR A 25 45.42 2.04 18.16
CA TYR A 25 44.71 2.92 17.24
C TYR A 25 44.59 4.31 17.88
N HIS A 26 45.33 5.28 17.35
CA HIS A 26 45.08 6.69 17.58
C HIS A 26 43.89 7.12 16.73
N TYR A 27 42.75 7.43 17.36
CA TYR A 27 41.72 8.26 16.75
C TYR A 27 41.97 9.71 17.17
N SER A 28 42.46 10.52 16.23
CA SER A 28 42.49 11.98 16.35
C SER A 28 41.10 12.54 16.01
N THR A 29 40.53 13.30 16.92
CA THR A 29 39.32 14.12 16.71
C THR A 29 39.69 15.42 15.98
N PRO A 30 38.98 15.86 14.93
CA PRO A 30 39.19 17.18 14.35
C PRO A 30 38.54 18.27 15.21
N GLU A 31 39.27 19.37 15.40
CA GLU A 31 38.87 20.61 16.08
C GLU A 31 37.68 21.32 15.41
N GLU A 32 36.84 21.94 16.24
CA GLU A 32 35.82 22.92 15.83
C GLU A 32 36.50 24.22 15.36
N ASP A 33 36.46 24.49 14.06
CA ASP A 33 36.82 25.81 13.52
C ASP A 33 35.63 26.79 13.62
N SER A 34 35.86 27.83 14.40
CA SER A 34 34.96 28.96 14.62
C SER A 34 34.89 29.89 13.39
N TYR A 35 33.71 30.03 12.79
CA TYR A 35 33.48 31.03 11.74
C TYR A 35 32.79 32.29 12.30
N GLN A 36 33.47 33.41 12.09
CA GLN A 36 33.05 34.76 12.46
C GLN A 36 31.77 35.21 11.74
N LEU A 37 30.93 35.96 12.47
CA LEU A 37 29.67 36.57 12.01
C LEU A 37 29.89 37.63 10.92
N VAL A 38 29.16 37.50 9.80
CA VAL A 38 28.98 38.57 8.80
C VAL A 38 27.62 39.26 9.07
N PRO A 39 27.51 40.61 8.97
CA PRO A 39 26.33 41.34 9.44
C PRO A 39 25.06 41.10 8.62
N GLN A 40 23.95 40.89 9.33
CA GLN A 40 22.60 40.87 8.76
C GLN A 40 22.19 42.26 8.27
N GLN A 41 21.97 42.40 6.97
CA GLN A 41 20.96 43.32 6.44
C GLN A 41 20.58 42.87 5.01
N ILE A 42 19.47 42.14 4.88
CA ILE A 42 18.38 42.45 3.96
C ILE A 42 17.12 41.74 4.46
N ARG A 43 16.11 42.57 4.63
CA ARG A 43 14.83 42.43 5.30
C ARG A 43 13.88 41.49 4.55
N ASN A 44 13.34 40.52 5.29
CA ASN A 44 11.97 40.00 5.27
C ASN A 44 11.14 40.16 3.98
N ARG A 45 11.04 39.08 3.21
CA ARG A 45 9.74 38.63 2.68
C ARG A 45 9.51 37.19 3.15
N ALA A 46 8.77 37.07 4.24
CA ALA A 46 8.27 35.79 4.73
C ALA A 46 7.37 35.18 3.65
N VAL A 47 7.83 34.10 3.01
CA VAL A 47 6.92 33.11 2.44
C VAL A 47 6.24 32.47 3.65
N PRO A 48 4.90 32.42 3.73
CA PRO A 48 4.24 31.79 4.85
C PRO A 48 4.63 30.31 4.85
N SER A 49 5.48 29.92 5.81
CA SER A 49 5.60 28.53 6.22
C SER A 49 4.26 28.13 6.80
N THR A 50 3.36 27.64 5.96
CA THR A 50 2.27 26.81 6.45
C THR A 50 2.96 25.60 7.06
N SER A 51 3.10 25.57 8.38
CA SER A 51 3.37 24.31 9.05
C SER A 51 2.20 23.41 8.64
N LEU A 52 2.51 22.35 7.89
CA LEU A 52 1.55 21.28 7.69
C LEU A 52 1.17 20.84 9.10
N ARG A 53 -0.03 21.24 9.55
CA ARG A 53 -0.59 20.76 10.81
C ARG A 53 -0.53 19.25 10.71
N GLN A 54 0.27 18.62 11.57
CA GLN A 54 0.23 17.17 11.70
C GLN A 54 -1.23 16.81 11.96
N PRO A 55 -1.84 15.93 11.17
CA PRO A 55 -3.22 15.55 11.39
C PRO A 55 -3.27 14.80 12.72
N ASN A 56 -3.68 15.52 13.77
CA ASN A 56 -3.87 14.96 15.10
C ASN A 56 -5.32 14.51 15.18
N CYS A 57 -5.56 13.27 14.78
CA CYS A 57 -6.86 12.65 14.93
C CYS A 57 -7.20 12.53 16.43
N THR A 58 -8.43 12.92 16.81
CA THR A 58 -8.86 13.00 18.21
C THR A 58 -9.83 11.86 18.57
N CYS A 59 -9.44 11.07 19.57
CA CYS A 59 -10.25 9.96 20.08
C CYS A 59 -11.09 10.44 21.27
N GLN A 60 -12.17 11.17 21.02
CA GLN A 60 -13.05 11.70 22.07
C GLN A 60 -14.51 11.38 21.76
N GLY A 61 -15.29 11.07 22.80
CA GLY A 61 -16.73 10.78 22.69
C GLY A 61 -17.14 9.44 23.29
N SER A 62 -18.44 9.21 23.38
CA SER A 62 -19.02 7.90 23.72
C SER A 62 -18.85 6.91 22.56
N ARG A 63 -18.80 5.60 22.83
CA ARG A 63 -18.61 4.53 21.81
C ARG A 63 -17.30 4.61 21.00
N VAL A 64 -16.27 5.25 21.55
CA VAL A 64 -14.89 5.23 21.03
C VAL A 64 -14.12 4.11 21.72
N PHE A 65 -13.48 3.25 20.94
CA PHE A 65 -12.57 2.22 21.40
C PHE A 65 -11.12 2.68 21.21
N ILE A 66 -10.37 2.81 22.29
CA ILE A 66 -8.94 3.10 22.27
C ILE A 66 -8.19 1.79 22.10
N LEU A 67 -7.63 1.55 20.91
CA LEU A 67 -7.22 0.20 20.53
C LEU A 67 -6.02 -0.34 21.32
N LYS A 68 -5.15 0.54 21.81
CA LYS A 68 -4.01 0.17 22.65
C LYS A 68 -4.43 -0.46 23.99
N ASP A 69 -5.62 -0.14 24.49
CA ASP A 69 -6.11 -0.62 25.79
C ASP A 69 -6.54 -2.09 25.72
N HIS A 70 -6.70 -2.63 24.51
CA HIS A 70 -7.07 -4.02 24.24
C HIS A 70 -5.84 -4.92 24.01
N LEU A 71 -4.62 -4.41 24.16
CA LEU A 71 -3.40 -5.18 23.96
C LEU A 71 -2.96 -5.91 25.25
N PRO A 72 -2.35 -7.10 25.15
CA PRO A 72 -1.71 -7.75 26.28
C PRO A 72 -0.58 -6.88 26.84
N LYS A 73 -0.68 -6.50 28.13
CA LYS A 73 0.26 -5.57 28.78
C LYS A 73 1.70 -6.07 28.78
N ASP A 74 1.89 -7.38 28.91
CA ASP A 74 3.18 -8.07 28.90
C ASP A 74 3.90 -8.03 27.55
N ARG A 75 3.16 -7.73 26.46
CA ARG A 75 3.69 -7.70 25.09
C ARG A 75 3.56 -6.33 24.42
N TYR A 76 3.13 -5.32 25.16
CA TYR A 76 2.79 -4.01 24.61
C TYR A 76 3.96 -3.37 23.85
N ASP A 77 5.12 -3.25 24.50
CA ASP A 77 6.30 -2.59 23.93
C ASP A 77 6.80 -3.31 22.67
N ASP A 78 6.80 -4.65 22.68
CA ASP A 78 7.16 -5.47 21.53
C ASP A 78 6.19 -5.31 20.34
N ILE A 79 4.89 -5.14 20.62
CA ILE A 79 3.87 -4.90 19.59
C ILE A 79 4.06 -3.51 18.99
N VAL A 80 4.25 -2.47 19.81
CA VAL A 80 4.47 -1.09 19.37
C VAL A 80 5.73 -0.97 18.52
N LYS A 81 6.85 -1.58 18.96
CA LYS A 81 8.11 -1.59 18.21
C LYS A 81 7.96 -2.25 16.83
N ARG A 82 7.30 -3.41 16.76
CA ARG A 82 7.05 -4.10 15.47
C ARG A 82 6.10 -3.29 14.58
N ARG A 83 5.09 -2.63 15.15
CA ARG A 83 4.12 -1.80 14.43
C ARG A 83 4.82 -0.62 13.76
N ALA A 84 5.69 0.09 14.49
CA ALA A 84 6.45 1.21 13.95
C ALA A 84 7.38 0.79 12.79
N GLU A 85 8.07 -0.33 12.94
CA GLU A 85 8.96 -0.85 11.90
C GLU A 85 8.20 -1.29 10.63
N GLU A 86 7.05 -1.95 10.78
CA GLU A 86 6.21 -2.32 9.63
C GLU A 86 5.58 -1.10 8.95
N TYR A 87 5.18 -0.07 9.73
CA TYR A 87 4.67 1.19 9.16
C TYR A 87 5.75 1.93 8.37
N ARG A 88 6.99 1.98 8.88
CA ARG A 88 8.14 2.53 8.16
C ARG A 88 8.40 1.80 6.84
N LYS A 89 8.39 0.45 6.87
CA LYS A 89 8.51 -0.38 5.65
C LYS A 89 7.36 -0.14 4.67
N HIS A 90 6.14 0.08 5.14
CA HIS A 90 5.00 0.40 4.30
C HIS A 90 5.21 1.73 3.55
N HIS A 91 5.60 2.80 4.25
CA HIS A 91 5.85 4.12 3.64
C HIS A 91 6.90 4.10 2.53
N ILE A 92 7.97 3.32 2.73
CA ILE A 92 9.02 3.09 1.71
C ILE A 92 8.43 2.42 0.46
N ARG A 93 7.42 1.54 0.62
CA ARG A 93 6.77 0.84 -0.51
C ARG A 93 5.77 1.74 -1.24
N THR A 94 5.06 2.66 -0.57
CA THR A 94 3.86 3.30 -1.12
C THR A 94 3.99 4.78 -1.51
N SER A 95 4.93 5.54 -0.97
CA SER A 95 5.07 6.99 -1.28
C SER A 95 6.02 7.26 -2.46
N SER A 96 5.61 8.08 -3.44
CA SER A 96 6.52 8.71 -4.43
C SER A 96 5.88 9.90 -5.16
N SER A 97 6.09 11.12 -4.66
CA SER A 97 5.92 12.36 -5.45
C SER A 97 6.98 12.49 -6.56
N LEU A 98 8.00 11.61 -6.54
CA LEU A 98 9.12 11.55 -7.48
C LEU A 98 8.72 11.02 -8.85
N ASN A 99 7.48 10.59 -9.07
CA ASN A 99 7.04 10.10 -10.39
C ASN A 99 6.67 11.24 -11.36
N ARG A 100 6.53 12.49 -10.88
CA ARG A 100 6.27 13.65 -11.75
C ARG A 100 7.58 14.15 -12.35
N LEU A 101 7.67 14.19 -13.69
CA LEU A 101 8.84 14.70 -14.40
C LEU A 101 9.04 16.19 -14.10
N VAL A 102 10.20 16.54 -13.54
CA VAL A 102 10.60 17.93 -13.23
C VAL A 102 12.02 18.12 -13.71
N PHE A 103 12.31 19.26 -14.32
CA PHE A 103 13.63 19.62 -14.84
C PHE A 103 14.29 20.72 -13.99
N ALA A 104 15.62 20.77 -14.01
CA ALA A 104 16.38 21.83 -13.36
C ALA A 104 16.21 23.19 -14.08
N PRO A 105 15.84 24.27 -13.36
CA PRO A 105 15.74 25.62 -13.92
C PRO A 105 17.11 26.35 -13.97
N SER A 106 17.11 27.55 -14.56
CA SER A 106 18.24 28.33 -15.12
C SER A 106 19.39 28.77 -14.21
N ASN A 107 19.57 28.18 -13.02
CA ASN A 107 20.69 28.50 -12.12
C ASN A 107 21.92 27.61 -12.35
N SER A 108 21.81 26.61 -13.23
CA SER A 108 22.90 25.77 -13.70
C SER A 108 22.95 25.83 -15.23
N PRO A 109 24.14 25.80 -15.85
CA PRO A 109 24.23 25.63 -17.30
C PRO A 109 23.72 24.26 -17.74
N LEU A 110 23.57 23.30 -16.82
CA LEU A 110 23.08 21.95 -17.10
C LEU A 110 21.58 21.86 -16.89
N GLN A 111 20.84 21.50 -17.93
CA GLN A 111 19.44 21.09 -17.86
C GLN A 111 19.36 19.57 -17.85
N TYR A 112 18.60 19.01 -16.90
CA TYR A 112 18.47 17.57 -16.68
C TYR A 112 17.17 17.28 -15.90
N PRO A 113 16.65 16.04 -15.95
CA PRO A 113 15.48 15.66 -15.17
C PRO A 113 15.87 15.46 -13.70
N ILE A 114 15.34 16.28 -12.79
CA ILE A 114 15.59 16.18 -11.33
C ILE A 114 14.86 14.98 -10.72
N GLN A 115 13.67 14.69 -11.22
CA GLN A 115 12.81 13.61 -10.75
C GLN A 115 11.85 13.20 -11.85
N GLY A 116 11.25 12.02 -11.74
CA GLY A 116 10.19 11.52 -12.63
C GLY A 116 10.69 10.91 -13.93
N PHE A 117 12.00 10.78 -14.11
CA PHE A 117 12.52 9.96 -15.19
C PHE A 117 12.50 8.49 -14.79
N THR A 118 11.48 7.79 -15.30
CA THR A 118 11.24 6.37 -15.05
C THR A 118 11.44 5.57 -16.34
N VAL A 119 12.16 4.46 -16.25
CA VAL A 119 12.45 3.55 -17.36
C VAL A 119 12.00 2.13 -17.01
N VAL A 120 11.67 1.36 -18.04
CA VAL A 120 11.42 -0.08 -17.90
C VAL A 120 12.77 -0.82 -17.89
N PRO A 121 12.96 -1.84 -17.03
CA PRO A 121 14.18 -2.63 -17.00
C PRO A 121 14.59 -3.15 -18.39
N LEU A 122 15.88 -3.08 -18.69
CA LEU A 122 16.52 -3.55 -19.93
C LEU A 122 16.02 -2.84 -21.21
N GLN A 123 15.16 -1.84 -21.09
CA GLN A 123 14.61 -1.10 -22.22
C GLN A 123 15.39 0.18 -22.46
N LYS A 124 15.92 0.33 -23.67
CA LYS A 124 16.58 1.55 -24.12
C LYS A 124 15.59 2.72 -24.15
N THR A 125 15.85 3.74 -23.34
CA THR A 125 14.95 4.88 -23.15
C THR A 125 15.73 6.19 -23.29
N LEU A 126 15.20 7.16 -24.06
CA LEU A 126 15.79 8.50 -24.17
C LEU A 126 15.77 9.22 -22.82
N ILE A 127 16.87 9.87 -22.47
CA ILE A 127 16.93 10.71 -21.27
C ILE A 127 16.33 12.08 -21.64
N PRO A 128 15.17 12.46 -21.08
CA PRO A 128 14.49 13.68 -21.48
C PRO A 128 15.20 14.92 -20.95
N GLY A 129 15.18 15.99 -21.74
CA GLY A 129 15.52 17.33 -21.27
C GLY A 129 17.00 17.59 -20.97
N LEU A 130 17.92 16.71 -21.38
CA LEU A 130 19.35 17.01 -21.37
C LEU A 130 19.67 18.18 -22.31
N ALA A 131 20.21 19.27 -21.76
CA ALA A 131 20.70 20.39 -22.55
C ALA A 131 21.79 21.15 -21.79
N LEU A 132 22.62 21.86 -22.56
CA LEU A 132 23.60 22.82 -22.08
C LEU A 132 23.15 24.24 -22.45
N HIS A 133 23.10 25.10 -21.44
CA HIS A 133 22.84 26.54 -21.52
C HIS A 133 24.10 27.29 -21.09
N ALA A 134 25.02 27.50 -22.03
CA ALA A 134 26.30 28.14 -21.76
C ALA A 134 26.52 29.33 -22.71
N ALA A 135 27.28 30.32 -22.23
CA ALA A 135 27.75 31.43 -23.07
C ALA A 135 28.62 30.93 -24.24
N LYS A 136 28.94 31.81 -25.19
CA LYS A 136 29.77 31.45 -26.35
C LYS A 136 31.12 30.88 -25.89
N ARG A 137 31.51 29.73 -26.44
CA ARG A 137 32.79 29.05 -26.23
C ARG A 137 33.39 28.66 -27.58
N GLN A 138 34.69 28.38 -27.61
CA GLN A 138 35.35 27.82 -28.81
C GLN A 138 34.94 26.35 -29.03
N SER A 139 34.73 25.61 -27.94
CA SER A 139 34.26 24.23 -27.94
C SER A 139 33.48 23.98 -26.65
N TYR A 140 32.43 23.17 -26.75
CA TYR A 140 31.63 22.69 -25.64
C TYR A 140 31.91 21.21 -25.46
N LYS A 141 32.22 20.79 -24.23
CA LYS A 141 32.48 19.40 -23.87
C LYS A 141 31.67 19.05 -22.62
N VAL A 142 30.81 18.06 -22.74
CA VAL A 142 29.95 17.57 -21.66
C VAL A 142 30.18 16.08 -21.47
N THR A 143 30.13 15.62 -20.23
CA THR A 143 30.27 14.20 -19.89
C THR A 143 29.03 13.76 -19.11
N LEU A 144 28.50 12.59 -19.48
CA LEU A 144 27.41 11.94 -18.77
C LEU A 144 27.85 10.53 -18.38
N SER A 145 27.77 10.17 -17.11
CA SER A 145 28.05 8.81 -16.63
C SER A 145 26.93 8.28 -15.76
N VAL A 146 26.82 6.95 -15.66
CA VAL A 146 25.83 6.25 -14.83
C VAL A 146 26.48 5.21 -13.94
N SER A 147 25.91 5.02 -12.74
CA SER A 147 26.51 4.12 -11.74
C SER A 147 26.38 2.63 -12.11
N SER A 148 25.24 2.23 -12.67
CA SER A 148 24.91 0.81 -12.90
C SER A 148 24.62 0.45 -14.36
N GLY A 149 23.83 1.25 -15.06
CA GLY A 149 23.36 1.01 -16.41
C GLY A 149 24.40 1.35 -17.48
N VAL A 150 23.92 1.55 -18.70
CA VAL A 150 24.72 1.95 -19.86
C VAL A 150 24.02 3.03 -20.66
N LEU A 151 24.82 3.84 -21.35
CA LEU A 151 24.42 4.95 -22.18
C LEU A 151 24.75 4.65 -23.64
N ALA A 152 23.96 5.22 -24.56
CA ALA A 152 24.25 5.21 -25.99
C ALA A 152 23.65 6.45 -26.68
N ILE A 153 24.29 6.93 -27.75
CA ILE A 153 23.75 8.00 -28.61
C ILE A 153 23.00 7.37 -29.79
N MET A 154 21.75 7.78 -30.03
CA MET A 154 20.99 7.31 -31.19
C MET A 154 21.54 7.90 -32.50
N ALA A 155 21.89 7.04 -33.46
CA ALA A 155 22.27 7.44 -34.82
C ALA A 155 21.04 7.89 -35.62
N LEU A 156 21.23 8.83 -36.57
CA LEU A 156 20.17 9.27 -37.48
C LEU A 156 19.82 8.15 -38.46
N GLY A 157 18.55 7.74 -38.48
CA GLY A 157 18.00 6.90 -39.55
C GLY A 157 18.03 5.38 -39.33
N GLU A 158 18.56 4.86 -38.23
CA GLU A 158 18.64 3.41 -37.99
C GLU A 158 18.13 3.05 -36.59
N ARG A 159 17.02 2.29 -36.52
CA ARG A 159 16.40 1.87 -35.24
C ARG A 159 17.16 0.74 -34.53
N ASP A 160 18.07 0.04 -35.21
CA ASP A 160 18.58 -1.26 -34.74
C ASP A 160 20.11 -1.45 -34.84
N LYS A 161 20.90 -0.38 -35.06
CA LYS A 161 22.37 -0.47 -34.90
C LYS A 161 22.78 0.08 -33.54
N GLU A 162 23.43 -0.77 -32.74
CA GLU A 162 24.02 -0.43 -31.45
C GLU A 162 25.13 0.61 -31.66
N GLY A 163 24.84 1.89 -31.35
CA GLY A 163 25.90 2.85 -31.07
C GLY A 163 26.73 2.37 -29.88
N GLN A 164 27.99 2.80 -29.79
CA GLN A 164 28.92 2.43 -28.71
C GLN A 164 28.24 2.57 -27.34
N VAL A 165 28.08 1.44 -26.65
CA VAL A 165 27.38 1.32 -25.37
C VAL A 165 28.40 1.43 -24.25
N GLU A 166 28.34 2.49 -23.46
CA GLU A 166 29.35 2.78 -22.43
C GLU A 166 28.70 3.23 -21.12
N LYS A 167 29.39 3.07 -19.99
CA LYS A 167 28.93 3.62 -18.70
C LYS A 167 29.08 5.14 -18.63
N GLU A 168 29.94 5.70 -19.47
CA GLU A 168 30.24 7.11 -19.55
C GLU A 168 30.32 7.50 -21.02
N ILE A 169 29.69 8.61 -21.40
CA ILE A 169 29.78 9.18 -22.74
C ILE A 169 30.22 10.62 -22.62
N THR A 170 31.16 11.02 -23.48
CA THR A 170 31.58 12.40 -23.62
C THR A 170 31.18 12.93 -24.99
N VAL A 171 30.44 14.04 -25.01
CA VAL A 171 30.00 14.72 -26.24
C VAL A 171 30.73 16.04 -26.35
N GLN A 172 31.33 16.28 -27.52
CA GLN A 172 32.05 17.51 -27.81
C GLN A 172 31.60 18.11 -29.14
N SER A 173 31.43 19.43 -29.19
CA SER A 173 31.10 20.17 -30.41
C SER A 173 31.60 21.61 -30.35
N THR A 174 31.83 22.24 -31.50
CA THR A 174 32.07 23.68 -31.61
C THR A 174 30.77 24.49 -31.68
N SER A 175 29.64 23.83 -31.94
CA SER A 175 28.31 24.40 -32.05
C SER A 175 27.43 23.95 -30.89
N LEU A 176 26.92 24.90 -30.11
CA LEU A 176 26.02 24.62 -28.99
C LEU A 176 24.72 23.93 -29.46
N SER A 177 24.24 24.31 -30.64
CA SER A 177 23.04 23.69 -31.22
C SER A 177 23.30 22.22 -31.54
N ASP A 178 24.43 21.89 -32.15
CA ASP A 178 24.78 20.51 -32.48
C ASP A 178 25.04 19.67 -31.23
N LEU A 179 25.65 20.27 -30.21
CA LEU A 179 25.82 19.63 -28.90
C LEU A 179 24.47 19.26 -28.29
N ASN A 180 23.53 20.21 -28.23
CA ASN A 180 22.20 19.98 -27.66
C ASN A 180 21.39 18.98 -28.52
N ASN A 181 21.58 18.97 -29.84
CA ASN A 181 20.99 17.96 -30.73
C ASN A 181 21.52 16.54 -30.43
N LEU A 182 22.80 16.40 -30.05
CA LEU A 182 23.39 15.12 -29.63
C LEU A 182 22.93 14.71 -28.22
N LEU A 183 22.88 15.65 -27.28
CA LEU A 183 22.37 15.42 -25.92
C LEU A 183 20.92 14.91 -25.92
N GLY A 184 20.07 15.47 -26.78
CA GLY A 184 18.69 15.03 -26.97
C GLY A 184 18.52 13.61 -27.55
N ARG A 185 19.62 12.94 -27.92
CA ARG A 185 19.64 11.57 -28.46
C ARG A 185 20.29 10.57 -27.53
N ILE A 186 20.72 10.99 -26.34
CA ILE A 186 21.29 10.09 -25.36
C ILE A 186 20.19 9.20 -24.78
N THR A 187 20.47 7.91 -24.75
CA THR A 187 19.60 6.88 -24.20
C THR A 187 20.28 6.21 -23.02
N TYR A 188 19.45 5.77 -22.08
CA TYR A 188 19.83 4.92 -20.96
C TYR A 188 19.23 3.53 -21.12
N THR A 189 19.98 2.50 -20.75
CA THR A 189 19.51 1.12 -20.63
C THR A 189 20.01 0.53 -19.32
N SER A 190 19.13 -0.06 -18.51
CA SER A 190 19.58 -0.79 -17.31
C SER A 190 20.24 -2.11 -17.70
N THR A 191 21.23 -2.54 -16.94
CA THR A 191 22.00 -3.78 -17.19
C THR A 191 21.48 -4.98 -16.40
N VAL A 192 20.61 -4.74 -15.40
CA VAL A 192 20.04 -5.78 -14.53
C VAL A 192 18.52 -5.68 -14.56
N TYR A 193 17.85 -6.83 -14.56
CA TYR A 193 16.41 -6.93 -14.39
C TYR A 193 16.04 -6.89 -12.90
N ARG A 194 15.44 -5.78 -12.44
CA ARG A 194 14.84 -5.63 -11.11
C ARG A 194 13.50 -4.91 -11.21
N MET A 195 12.47 -5.41 -10.51
CA MET A 195 11.09 -4.91 -10.62
C MET A 195 10.92 -3.45 -10.19
N ARG A 196 11.69 -2.99 -9.20
CA ARG A 196 11.76 -1.61 -8.75
C ARG A 196 13.14 -1.34 -8.17
N THR A 197 13.90 -0.44 -8.79
CA THR A 197 15.22 0.00 -8.34
C THR A 197 15.52 1.38 -8.91
N GLY A 198 16.76 1.86 -8.77
CA GLY A 198 17.18 3.13 -9.35
C GLY A 198 18.66 3.14 -9.66
N ASP A 199 19.04 4.11 -10.48
CA ASP A 199 20.41 4.40 -10.87
C ASP A 199 20.68 5.91 -10.70
N LEU A 200 21.94 6.30 -10.66
CA LEU A 200 22.36 7.69 -10.58
C LEU A 200 23.14 8.06 -11.82
N ALA A 201 22.75 9.17 -12.45
CA ALA A 201 23.45 9.76 -13.57
C ALA A 201 24.18 11.04 -13.14
N HIS A 202 25.45 11.15 -13.51
CA HIS A 202 26.31 12.31 -13.28
C HIS A 202 26.48 13.05 -14.60
N PHE A 203 26.04 14.30 -14.67
CA PHE A 203 26.14 15.17 -15.84
C PHE A 203 27.08 16.32 -15.51
N THR A 204 28.15 16.48 -16.30
CA THR A 204 29.23 17.43 -15.99
C THR A 204 29.56 18.32 -17.18
N PHE A 205 29.88 19.58 -16.87
CA PHE A 205 30.38 20.59 -17.81
C PHE A 205 31.31 21.55 -17.07
N GLU A 206 32.56 21.65 -17.49
CA GLU A 206 33.58 22.46 -16.81
C GLU A 206 33.64 22.12 -15.30
N HIS A 207 33.28 23.07 -14.42
CA HIS A 207 33.24 22.90 -12.96
C HIS A 207 31.84 22.59 -12.42
N HIS A 208 30.83 22.48 -13.29
CA HIS A 208 29.45 22.20 -12.90
C HIS A 208 29.21 20.69 -12.96
N GLU A 209 28.67 20.14 -11.88
CA GLU A 209 28.19 18.76 -11.80
C GLU A 209 26.72 18.76 -11.38
N ALA A 210 25.94 17.91 -12.03
CA ALA A 210 24.57 17.60 -11.71
C ALA A 210 24.39 16.09 -11.54
N VAL A 211 23.77 15.68 -10.45
CA VAL A 211 23.45 14.27 -10.21
C VAL A 211 21.93 14.11 -10.18
N PHE A 212 21.41 13.16 -10.95
CA PHE A 212 19.98 12.90 -10.98
C PHE A 212 19.61 11.41 -10.98
N PRO A 213 18.47 11.04 -10.38
CA PRO A 213 18.03 9.66 -10.29
C PRO A 213 17.32 9.20 -11.56
N ILE A 214 17.59 7.96 -11.96
CA ILE A 214 16.84 7.21 -12.97
C ILE A 214 16.06 6.12 -12.24
N VAL A 215 14.73 6.18 -12.25
CA VAL A 215 13.89 5.16 -11.61
C VAL A 215 13.70 4.01 -12.57
N ILE A 216 14.06 2.80 -12.18
CA ILE A 216 13.86 1.60 -13.00
C ILE A 216 12.67 0.84 -12.43
N GLN A 217 11.58 0.77 -13.19
CA GLN A 217 10.33 0.19 -12.73
C GLN A 217 9.60 -0.55 -13.84
N GLN A 218 9.22 -1.79 -13.58
CA GLN A 218 8.36 -2.56 -14.47
C GLN A 218 6.93 -2.05 -14.40
N THR A 219 6.32 -1.76 -15.55
CA THR A 219 4.89 -1.43 -15.64
C THR A 219 4.05 -2.67 -15.34
N SER A 220 3.00 -2.52 -14.54
CA SER A 220 2.02 -3.59 -14.33
C SER A 220 1.18 -3.78 -15.59
N MET A 221 1.10 -5.01 -16.10
CA MET A 221 0.18 -5.34 -17.19
C MET A 221 -1.28 -5.23 -16.73
N PRO A 222 -2.17 -4.62 -17.51
CA PRO A 222 -3.59 -4.69 -17.24
C PRO A 222 -4.07 -6.13 -17.41
N VAL A 223 -4.84 -6.63 -16.44
CA VAL A 223 -5.54 -7.92 -16.54
C VAL A 223 -6.97 -7.63 -16.96
N LEU A 224 -7.27 -7.92 -18.21
CA LEU A 224 -8.61 -7.76 -18.78
C LEU A 224 -9.32 -9.11 -18.79
N TYR A 225 -10.63 -9.08 -18.52
CA TYR A 225 -11.49 -10.25 -18.57
C TYR A 225 -12.56 -10.00 -19.62
N ASP A 226 -12.68 -10.90 -20.60
CA ASP A 226 -13.89 -10.97 -21.41
C ASP A 226 -14.99 -11.61 -20.57
N ILE A 227 -15.95 -10.78 -20.18
CA ILE A 227 -17.08 -11.22 -19.36
C ILE A 227 -18.18 -11.87 -20.21
N GLY A 228 -18.03 -12.01 -21.53
CA GLY A 228 -19.04 -12.59 -22.43
C GLY A 228 -20.35 -11.83 -22.35
N ASN A 229 -21.48 -12.41 -22.78
CA ASN A 229 -22.83 -11.81 -22.62
C ASN A 229 -23.79 -12.59 -21.72
N ASP A 230 -23.43 -13.82 -21.37
CA ASP A 230 -24.26 -14.70 -20.57
C ASP A 230 -23.98 -14.53 -19.07
N ILE A 231 -25.04 -14.23 -18.32
CA ILE A 231 -25.01 -14.04 -16.86
C ILE A 231 -24.41 -15.25 -16.12
N ASN A 232 -24.60 -16.46 -16.65
CA ASN A 232 -24.13 -17.70 -16.04
C ASN A 232 -22.60 -17.77 -15.94
N TYR A 233 -21.88 -17.06 -16.83
CA TYR A 233 -20.41 -16.95 -16.79
C TYR A 233 -19.93 -15.64 -16.15
N ARG A 234 -20.81 -14.63 -16.05
CA ARG A 234 -20.49 -13.30 -15.47
C ARG A 234 -20.59 -13.26 -13.96
N VAL A 235 -21.54 -14.00 -13.39
CA VAL A 235 -21.90 -13.90 -11.97
C VAL A 235 -21.84 -15.27 -11.33
N THR A 236 -21.19 -15.34 -10.17
CA THR A 236 -21.22 -16.50 -9.29
C THR A 236 -21.80 -16.08 -7.96
N VAL A 237 -22.82 -16.78 -7.48
CA VAL A 237 -23.37 -16.55 -6.15
C VAL A 237 -22.50 -17.31 -5.16
N VAL A 238 -21.91 -16.60 -4.20
CA VAL A 238 -21.15 -17.22 -3.11
C VAL A 238 -21.94 -17.04 -1.82
N THR A 239 -22.22 -18.13 -1.13
CA THR A 239 -22.95 -18.12 0.14
C THR A 239 -22.27 -19.03 1.15
N LYS A 240 -22.59 -18.80 2.43
CA LYS A 240 -22.08 -19.60 3.54
C LYS A 240 -23.23 -20.26 4.28
N THR A 241 -23.06 -21.51 4.72
CA THR A 241 -24.03 -22.20 5.57
C THR A 241 -23.38 -22.76 6.83
N PHE A 242 -24.10 -22.67 7.95
CA PHE A 242 -23.73 -23.27 9.23
C PHE A 242 -25.00 -23.76 9.92
N LEU A 243 -25.22 -25.08 9.99
CA LEU A 243 -26.37 -25.71 10.65
C LEU A 243 -27.75 -25.20 10.16
N ARG A 244 -27.83 -24.68 8.92
CA ARG A 244 -29.01 -23.99 8.35
C ARG A 244 -29.31 -24.44 6.92
N TYR A 245 -29.42 -25.74 6.73
CA TYR A 245 -29.68 -26.34 5.41
C TYR A 245 -31.07 -25.99 4.87
N THR A 246 -32.08 -25.88 5.72
CA THR A 246 -33.43 -25.48 5.31
C THR A 246 -33.44 -24.08 4.69
N GLU A 247 -32.79 -23.11 5.35
CA GLU A 247 -32.68 -21.74 4.86
C GLU A 247 -31.81 -21.65 3.61
N LEU A 248 -30.74 -22.46 3.55
CA LEU A 248 -29.91 -22.58 2.35
C LEU A 248 -30.74 -23.07 1.15
N GLN A 249 -31.61 -24.06 1.34
CA GLN A 249 -32.48 -24.56 0.26
C GLN A 249 -33.50 -23.52 -0.19
N VAL A 250 -34.03 -22.71 0.73
CA VAL A 250 -34.90 -21.57 0.38
C VAL A 250 -34.14 -20.55 -0.47
N LEU A 251 -32.90 -20.19 -0.07
CA LEU A 251 -32.05 -19.30 -0.84
C LEU A 251 -31.78 -19.86 -2.25
N ILE A 252 -31.35 -21.12 -2.35
CA ILE A 252 -31.09 -21.79 -3.65
C ILE A 252 -32.34 -21.78 -4.51
N SER A 253 -33.49 -22.14 -3.95
CA SER A 253 -34.76 -22.16 -4.69
C SER A 253 -35.14 -20.77 -5.20
N SER A 254 -34.97 -19.72 -4.38
CA SER A 254 -35.26 -18.34 -4.78
C SER A 254 -34.38 -17.85 -5.93
N ILE A 255 -33.09 -18.22 -5.93
CA ILE A 255 -32.16 -17.92 -7.02
C ILE A 255 -32.58 -18.69 -8.28
N ARG A 256 -32.87 -19.98 -8.15
CA ARG A 256 -33.26 -20.87 -9.25
C ARG A 256 -34.62 -20.51 -9.87
N THR A 257 -35.44 -19.69 -9.22
CA THR A 257 -36.64 -19.11 -9.86
C THR A 257 -36.26 -18.28 -11.09
N TYR A 258 -35.21 -17.45 -10.97
CA TYR A 258 -34.80 -16.49 -12.02
C TYR A 258 -33.57 -16.94 -12.81
N TYR A 259 -32.66 -17.69 -12.19
CA TYR A 259 -31.38 -18.08 -12.76
C TYR A 259 -31.19 -19.59 -12.68
N LYS A 260 -31.62 -20.30 -13.72
CA LYS A 260 -31.66 -21.76 -13.75
C LYS A 260 -30.27 -22.41 -13.64
N ASP A 261 -29.26 -21.81 -14.29
CA ASP A 261 -27.93 -22.40 -14.43
C ASP A 261 -26.79 -21.59 -13.78
N ILE A 262 -27.08 -20.46 -13.13
CA ILE A 262 -26.02 -19.65 -12.50
C ILE A 262 -25.22 -20.48 -11.49
N LYS A 263 -23.90 -20.27 -11.44
CA LYS A 263 -23.03 -20.97 -10.50
C LYS A 263 -23.32 -20.53 -9.07
N ILE A 264 -23.48 -21.49 -8.16
CA ILE A 264 -23.61 -21.25 -6.72
C ILE A 264 -22.47 -21.97 -6.00
N ILE A 265 -21.66 -21.23 -5.27
CA ILE A 265 -20.60 -21.76 -4.41
C ILE A 265 -21.05 -21.63 -2.96
N ILE A 266 -20.98 -22.75 -2.23
CA ILE A 266 -21.43 -22.86 -0.84
C ILE A 266 -20.21 -23.16 0.02
N ALA A 267 -19.82 -22.22 0.87
CA ALA A 267 -18.88 -22.47 1.95
C ALA A 267 -19.64 -23.04 3.15
N ASP A 268 -19.47 -24.33 3.41
CA ASP A 268 -20.16 -25.03 4.50
C ASP A 268 -19.22 -25.26 5.67
N ASP A 269 -19.43 -24.52 6.76
CA ASP A 269 -18.63 -24.63 7.98
C ASP A 269 -19.39 -25.34 9.11
N SER A 270 -20.43 -26.12 8.77
CA SER A 270 -21.24 -26.88 9.72
C SER A 270 -20.44 -27.96 10.46
N LEU A 271 -20.84 -28.26 11.70
CA LEU A 271 -20.21 -29.31 12.51
C LEU A 271 -20.34 -30.70 11.85
N GLU A 272 -21.50 -30.96 11.26
CA GLU A 272 -21.84 -32.21 10.58
C GLU A 272 -22.39 -31.83 9.20
N PRO A 273 -21.52 -31.72 8.18
CA PRO A 273 -21.94 -31.24 6.88
C PRO A 273 -22.90 -32.20 6.18
N GLN A 274 -23.97 -31.64 5.60
CA GLN A 274 -24.91 -32.36 4.75
C GLN A 274 -24.61 -32.05 3.28
N LYS A 275 -24.67 -33.07 2.42
CA LYS A 275 -24.46 -32.88 0.99
C LYS A 275 -25.60 -32.05 0.39
N VAL A 276 -25.26 -30.99 -0.32
CA VAL A 276 -26.20 -30.15 -1.05
C VAL A 276 -26.11 -30.48 -2.54
N ASN A 277 -27.21 -30.96 -3.12
CA ASN A 277 -27.28 -31.32 -4.54
C ASN A 277 -28.03 -30.25 -5.33
N GLY A 278 -27.64 -30.06 -6.59
CA GLY A 278 -28.33 -29.19 -7.54
C GLY A 278 -27.45 -28.85 -8.75
N PRO A 279 -28.03 -28.33 -9.84
CA PRO A 279 -27.26 -27.94 -11.02
C PRO A 279 -26.27 -26.83 -10.67
N ASN A 280 -25.04 -26.89 -11.18
CA ASN A 280 -23.99 -25.88 -11.00
C ASN A 280 -23.79 -25.40 -9.55
N ILE A 281 -23.91 -26.34 -8.60
CA ILE A 281 -23.60 -26.12 -7.18
C ILE A 281 -22.23 -26.72 -6.87
N GLU A 282 -21.35 -25.91 -6.31
CA GLU A 282 -20.10 -26.38 -5.69
C GLU A 282 -20.17 -26.15 -4.19
N GLN A 283 -20.02 -27.21 -3.41
CA GLN A 283 -19.99 -27.14 -1.95
C GLN A 283 -18.55 -27.40 -1.46
N TYR A 284 -18.00 -26.43 -0.73
CA TYR A 284 -16.69 -26.51 -0.10
C TYR A 284 -16.87 -26.67 1.40
N ILE A 285 -16.39 -27.78 1.94
CA ILE A 285 -16.44 -28.06 3.37
C ILE A 285 -15.26 -27.35 4.05
N MET A 286 -15.58 -26.44 4.96
CA MET A 286 -14.63 -25.62 5.70
C MET A 286 -14.45 -26.17 7.12
N PRO A 287 -13.34 -25.83 7.81
CA PRO A 287 -13.24 -26.12 9.24
C PRO A 287 -14.42 -25.49 9.99
N PRO A 288 -14.92 -26.15 11.05
CA PRO A 288 -16.18 -25.76 11.65
C PRO A 288 -16.14 -24.37 12.31
N ALA A 289 -17.26 -23.64 12.21
CA ALA A 289 -17.50 -22.35 12.86
C ALA A 289 -16.46 -21.25 12.53
N GLN A 290 -15.89 -21.29 11.32
CA GLN A 290 -14.93 -20.31 10.82
C GLN A 290 -15.61 -19.06 10.25
N VAL A 291 -16.81 -19.20 9.67
CA VAL A 291 -17.46 -18.15 8.86
C VAL A 291 -18.77 -17.69 9.50
N GLY A 292 -18.83 -16.40 9.78
CA GLY A 292 -19.95 -15.78 10.47
C GLY A 292 -20.71 -14.87 9.55
N GLY A 293 -22.02 -14.83 9.75
CA GLY A 293 -22.89 -13.82 9.16
C GLY A 293 -23.98 -13.53 10.17
N SER A 294 -24.05 -12.30 10.65
CA SER A 294 -25.16 -11.84 11.46
C SER A 294 -25.92 -10.81 10.66
N VAL A 295 -27.24 -10.91 10.72
CA VAL A 295 -28.11 -9.83 10.28
C VAL A 295 -28.92 -9.32 11.44
N ALA A 296 -28.94 -8.00 11.61
CA ALA A 296 -29.77 -7.29 12.56
C ALA A 296 -30.41 -6.06 11.90
N GLY A 297 -31.72 -5.90 12.08
CA GLY A 297 -32.43 -4.62 11.99
C GLY A 297 -32.84 -4.15 10.59
N HIS A 298 -34.07 -3.65 10.49
CA HIS A 298 -34.66 -3.09 9.27
C HIS A 298 -34.01 -1.76 8.87
N GLY A 299 -33.81 -1.56 7.56
CA GLY A 299 -33.79 -0.25 6.92
C GLY A 299 -32.42 0.34 6.53
N GLN A 300 -31.29 -0.13 7.09
CA GLN A 300 -29.98 0.46 6.79
C GLN A 300 -28.94 -0.57 6.32
N PHE A 301 -28.83 -0.71 4.99
CA PHE A 301 -27.94 -1.67 4.33
C PHE A 301 -26.58 -1.09 3.92
N TYR A 302 -26.21 0.09 4.43
CA TYR A 302 -24.97 0.76 4.10
C TYR A 302 -24.42 1.57 5.28
N PHE A 303 -23.13 1.86 5.23
CA PHE A 303 -22.43 2.68 6.22
C PHE A 303 -21.27 3.45 5.59
N SER A 304 -20.89 4.55 6.23
CA SER A 304 -19.74 5.35 5.82
C SER A 304 -18.58 5.15 6.77
N LEU A 305 -17.37 5.18 6.22
CA LEU A 305 -16.12 5.16 6.94
C LEU A 305 -15.44 6.51 6.71
N VAL A 306 -15.10 7.18 7.81
CA VAL A 306 -14.28 8.39 7.79
C VAL A 306 -12.97 8.03 8.47
N TYR A 307 -11.89 8.03 7.69
CA TYR A 307 -10.54 7.82 8.20
C TYR A 307 -9.83 9.17 8.28
N GLU A 308 -9.30 9.47 9.46
CA GLU A 308 -8.41 10.59 9.67
C GLU A 308 -7.02 10.02 9.89
N GLU A 309 -6.08 10.42 9.04
CA GLU A 309 -4.68 10.07 9.24
C GLU A 309 -4.21 10.66 10.57
N GLY A 310 -3.40 9.90 11.29
CA GLY A 310 -2.80 10.35 12.56
C GLY A 310 -1.34 10.70 12.38
N ASN A 311 -0.67 11.00 13.49
CA ASN A 311 0.79 11.05 13.48
C ASN A 311 1.37 9.63 13.28
N GLY A 312 2.66 9.55 12.90
CA GLY A 312 3.32 8.29 12.60
C GLY A 312 3.42 7.31 13.78
N GLU A 313 3.33 7.80 15.01
CA GLU A 313 3.50 7.01 16.24
C GLU A 313 2.18 6.38 16.71
N ASP A 314 1.13 7.20 16.84
CA ASP A 314 -0.18 6.79 17.34
C ASP A 314 -1.03 6.13 16.25
N GLY A 315 -0.85 6.51 14.99
CA GLY A 315 -1.69 6.09 13.88
C GLY A 315 -3.04 6.80 13.83
N GLY A 316 -3.84 6.44 12.82
CA GLY A 316 -5.06 7.17 12.44
C GLY A 316 -6.30 6.81 13.26
N CYS A 317 -7.38 7.55 13.03
CA CYS A 317 -8.66 7.36 13.70
C CYS A 317 -9.71 6.98 12.65
N LEU A 318 -10.53 5.97 12.97
CA LEU A 318 -11.59 5.50 12.06
C LEU A 318 -12.96 5.73 12.70
N ASN A 319 -13.85 6.41 11.99
CA ASN A 319 -15.24 6.60 12.39
C ASN A 319 -16.17 5.90 11.41
N ARG A 320 -16.88 4.88 11.90
CA ARG A 320 -17.96 4.23 11.15
C ARG A 320 -19.28 4.92 11.47
N LYS A 321 -19.81 5.69 10.52
CA LYS A 321 -21.07 6.41 10.63
C LYS A 321 -22.22 5.61 10.02
N GLY A 322 -23.38 5.64 10.66
CA GLY A 322 -24.61 5.10 10.09
C GLY A 322 -25.22 6.01 9.00
N ALA A 323 -25.80 5.39 7.97
CA ALA A 323 -26.76 5.95 7.01
C ALA A 323 -26.29 7.16 6.17
N VAL A 324 -24.99 7.36 5.99
CA VAL A 324 -24.48 8.43 5.12
C VAL A 324 -24.33 7.92 3.68
N LYS A 325 -24.97 8.63 2.75
CA LYS A 325 -24.74 8.52 1.30
C LYS A 325 -23.93 9.72 0.85
N TYR A 326 -22.99 9.50 -0.05
CA TYR A 326 -22.29 10.57 -0.74
C TYR A 326 -23.04 10.96 -2.02
N GLN A 327 -22.33 11.45 -3.04
CA GLN A 327 -22.94 11.82 -4.32
C GLN A 327 -23.54 10.60 -5.08
N PRO A 328 -24.52 10.83 -5.97
CA PRO A 328 -25.03 9.80 -6.87
C PRO A 328 -23.95 9.20 -7.77
N VAL A 329 -24.15 7.95 -8.19
CA VAL A 329 -23.28 7.31 -9.17
C VAL A 329 -23.62 7.87 -10.57
N PRO A 330 -22.64 8.36 -11.35
CA PRO A 330 -22.88 8.85 -12.70
C PRO A 330 -23.58 7.80 -13.57
N GLY A 331 -24.71 8.17 -14.20
CA GLY A 331 -25.53 7.26 -15.01
C GLY A 331 -26.50 6.36 -14.23
N PHE A 332 -26.44 6.33 -12.89
CA PHE A 332 -27.30 5.50 -12.04
C PHE A 332 -27.93 6.33 -10.91
N PRO A 333 -28.98 7.13 -11.19
CA PRO A 333 -29.51 8.14 -10.25
C PRO A 333 -30.11 7.54 -8.98
N THR A 334 -30.57 6.28 -9.02
CA THR A 334 -31.09 5.55 -7.85
C THR A 334 -29.98 4.97 -6.96
N CYS A 335 -28.72 5.17 -7.32
CA CYS A 335 -27.56 4.63 -6.61
C CYS A 335 -26.68 5.78 -6.10
N SER A 336 -26.14 5.62 -4.89
CA SER A 336 -25.24 6.60 -4.27
C SER A 336 -23.99 5.92 -3.77
N PHE A 337 -22.86 6.62 -3.84
CA PHE A 337 -21.63 6.12 -3.25
C PHE A 337 -21.75 6.03 -1.72
N THR A 338 -21.06 5.04 -1.15
CA THR A 338 -20.95 4.79 0.29
C THR A 338 -19.60 4.13 0.57
N SER A 339 -19.28 3.80 1.83
CA SER A 339 -18.02 3.12 2.16
C SER A 339 -18.17 1.62 2.31
N GLY A 340 -19.36 1.16 2.69
CA GLY A 340 -19.65 -0.27 2.81
C GLY A 340 -21.14 -0.56 2.75
N VAL A 341 -21.46 -1.81 2.40
CA VAL A 341 -22.83 -2.33 2.34
C VAL A 341 -22.93 -3.58 3.20
N VAL A 342 -24.11 -3.81 3.78
CA VAL A 342 -24.31 -4.83 4.80
C VAL A 342 -24.89 -6.12 4.21
N ASN A 343 -24.36 -7.27 4.66
CA ASN A 343 -24.80 -8.63 4.35
C ASN A 343 -24.50 -9.12 2.94
N LEU A 344 -25.13 -8.54 1.93
CA LEU A 344 -25.04 -8.99 0.54
C LEU A 344 -24.53 -7.86 -0.33
N PHE A 345 -23.51 -8.16 -1.11
CA PHE A 345 -22.97 -7.25 -2.10
C PHE A 345 -22.58 -8.01 -3.35
N LEU A 346 -22.62 -7.32 -4.49
CA LEU A 346 -22.04 -7.75 -5.74
C LEU A 346 -20.75 -6.97 -5.94
N GLY A 347 -19.65 -7.66 -6.22
CA GLY A 347 -18.35 -7.04 -6.41
C GLY A 347 -17.57 -7.70 -7.53
N ARG A 348 -16.76 -6.91 -8.23
CA ARG A 348 -15.83 -7.41 -9.24
C ARG A 348 -14.83 -8.37 -8.58
N THR A 349 -14.65 -9.57 -9.15
CA THR A 349 -13.88 -10.65 -8.51
C THR A 349 -12.45 -10.25 -8.16
N ASP A 350 -11.75 -9.53 -9.03
CA ASP A 350 -10.39 -9.06 -8.78
C ASP A 350 -10.34 -8.01 -7.66
N ALA A 351 -11.33 -7.12 -7.57
CA ALA A 351 -11.42 -6.13 -6.50
C ALA A 351 -11.66 -6.81 -5.14
N VAL A 352 -12.59 -7.78 -5.08
CA VAL A 352 -12.86 -8.53 -3.85
C VAL A 352 -11.65 -9.36 -3.43
N ARG A 353 -10.96 -10.01 -4.38
CA ARG A 353 -9.74 -10.79 -4.12
C ARG A 353 -8.55 -9.93 -3.71
N LYS A 354 -8.43 -8.71 -4.23
CA LYS A 354 -7.36 -7.77 -3.88
C LYS A 354 -7.46 -7.32 -2.43
N VAL A 355 -8.66 -7.14 -1.92
CA VAL A 355 -8.90 -6.82 -0.50
C VAL A 355 -8.75 -8.07 0.35
N GLY A 356 -9.51 -9.12 0.03
CA GLY A 356 -9.51 -10.38 0.77
C GLY A 356 -10.16 -10.26 2.15
N PHE A 357 -10.70 -11.38 2.65
CA PHE A 357 -11.17 -11.46 4.04
C PHE A 357 -10.01 -11.90 4.94
N ASP A 358 -9.86 -11.22 6.08
CA ASP A 358 -8.83 -11.57 7.05
C ASP A 358 -9.20 -12.86 7.81
N PRO A 359 -8.45 -13.96 7.66
CA PRO A 359 -8.78 -15.22 8.33
C PRO A 359 -8.68 -15.13 9.86
N ARG A 360 -7.98 -14.13 10.43
CA ARG A 360 -7.95 -13.91 11.88
C ARG A 360 -9.26 -13.38 12.41
N LEU A 361 -10.02 -12.67 11.58
CA LEU A 361 -11.29 -12.04 11.94
C LEU A 361 -12.50 -12.94 11.66
N LYS A 362 -12.30 -14.22 11.30
CA LYS A 362 -13.31 -15.30 11.24
C LYS A 362 -14.75 -14.82 10.98
N ARG A 363 -15.58 -14.78 12.03
CA ARG A 363 -17.02 -14.47 12.00
C ARG A 363 -17.35 -12.97 12.08
N VAL A 364 -16.34 -12.13 12.13
CA VAL A 364 -16.43 -10.73 12.59
C VAL A 364 -15.73 -9.74 11.65
N ALA A 365 -15.57 -10.11 10.37
CA ALA A 365 -14.76 -9.37 9.39
C ALA A 365 -15.57 -8.53 8.37
N HIS A 366 -16.87 -8.32 8.60
CA HIS A 366 -17.71 -7.69 7.59
C HIS A 366 -17.41 -6.21 7.38
N SER A 367 -17.36 -5.41 8.46
CA SER A 367 -16.99 -3.99 8.32
C SER A 367 -15.51 -3.86 7.94
N GLU A 368 -14.71 -4.79 8.44
CA GLU A 368 -13.26 -4.83 8.36
C GLU A 368 -12.79 -5.10 6.93
N PHE A 369 -13.53 -5.88 6.15
CA PHE A 369 -13.34 -5.98 4.70
C PHE A 369 -13.40 -4.61 4.02
N PHE A 370 -14.39 -3.78 4.36
CA PHE A 370 -14.50 -2.44 3.78
C PHE A 370 -13.48 -1.45 4.35
N VAL A 371 -13.01 -1.65 5.58
CA VAL A 371 -11.89 -0.88 6.15
C VAL A 371 -10.60 -1.15 5.39
N ASP A 372 -10.29 -2.43 5.12
CA ASP A 372 -9.11 -2.81 4.34
C ASP A 372 -9.23 -2.37 2.87
N GLY A 373 -10.47 -2.31 2.35
CA GLY A 373 -10.78 -1.79 1.04
C GLY A 373 -10.83 -0.26 0.93
N LEU A 374 -10.71 0.48 2.03
CA LEU A 374 -10.87 1.93 2.02
C LEU A 374 -9.80 2.60 1.15
N GLY A 375 -10.23 3.46 0.23
CA GLY A 375 -9.35 4.11 -0.76
C GLY A 375 -8.96 3.22 -1.96
N SER A 376 -9.33 1.94 -1.98
CA SER A 376 -9.09 1.02 -3.11
C SER A 376 -10.35 0.44 -3.74
N LEU A 377 -11.44 0.36 -2.97
CA LEU A 377 -12.78 0.01 -3.44
C LEU A 377 -13.62 1.26 -3.68
N LEU A 378 -14.42 1.22 -4.73
CA LEU A 378 -15.52 2.15 -4.95
C LEU A 378 -16.82 1.40 -4.69
N VAL A 379 -17.58 1.82 -3.68
CA VAL A 379 -18.78 1.10 -3.20
C VAL A 379 -20.01 1.97 -3.41
N ALA A 380 -21.11 1.36 -3.83
CA ALA A 380 -22.40 2.04 -4.01
C ALA A 380 -23.55 1.22 -3.43
N SER A 381 -24.64 1.91 -3.08
CA SER A 381 -25.92 1.31 -2.68
C SER A 381 -27.04 1.91 -3.51
N CYS A 382 -27.93 1.05 -4.01
CA CYS A 382 -29.07 1.41 -4.85
C CYS A 382 -30.39 1.23 -4.11
N SER A 383 -31.31 2.20 -4.21
CA SER A 383 -32.58 2.18 -3.48
C SER A 383 -33.64 1.23 -4.06
N HIS A 384 -33.53 0.85 -5.33
CA HIS A 384 -34.47 -0.04 -6.00
C HIS A 384 -34.12 -1.53 -5.85
N VAL A 385 -33.00 -1.85 -5.20
CA VAL A 385 -32.61 -3.22 -4.90
C VAL A 385 -32.96 -3.52 -3.45
N SER A 386 -33.85 -4.49 -3.24
CA SER A 386 -34.27 -4.95 -1.92
C SER A 386 -33.85 -6.39 -1.68
N ILE A 387 -33.46 -6.67 -0.44
CA ILE A 387 -33.12 -8.00 0.05
C ILE A 387 -33.79 -8.12 1.40
N ASP A 388 -34.60 -9.17 1.55
CA ASP A 388 -35.41 -9.35 2.75
C ASP A 388 -34.97 -10.59 3.55
N HIS A 389 -35.42 -10.64 4.79
CA HIS A 389 -35.17 -11.76 5.68
C HIS A 389 -36.24 -12.81 5.55
N GLN A 390 -35.79 -14.06 5.42
CA GLN A 390 -36.63 -15.18 5.81
C GLN A 390 -36.98 -15.05 7.31
N PRO A 391 -38.25 -15.24 7.70
CA PRO A 391 -38.65 -15.23 9.10
C PRO A 391 -37.75 -16.14 9.95
N LYS A 392 -37.37 -15.67 11.14
CA LYS A 392 -36.46 -16.41 12.02
C LYS A 392 -37.16 -17.67 12.54
N ILE A 393 -36.58 -18.82 12.24
CA ILE A 393 -36.92 -20.09 12.89
C ILE A 393 -35.94 -20.28 14.06
N GLU A 394 -36.46 -20.61 15.25
CA GLU A 394 -35.63 -20.80 16.43
C GLU A 394 -34.79 -22.08 16.29
N ASN A 395 -33.47 -21.94 16.37
CA ASN A 395 -32.52 -23.05 16.35
C ASN A 395 -31.53 -22.86 17.51
N ALA A 396 -31.81 -23.50 18.65
CA ALA A 396 -31.02 -23.34 19.87
C ALA A 396 -29.54 -23.70 19.68
N LYS A 397 -29.25 -24.76 18.92
CA LYS A 397 -27.89 -25.20 18.60
C LYS A 397 -27.15 -24.14 17.77
N TYR A 398 -27.81 -23.52 16.80
CA TYR A 398 -27.23 -22.43 15.99
C TYR A 398 -27.05 -21.14 16.80
N SER A 399 -28.02 -20.80 17.64
CA SER A 399 -28.05 -19.55 18.41
C SER A 399 -26.82 -19.38 19.32
N SER A 400 -26.28 -20.47 19.87
CA SER A 400 -25.06 -20.43 20.69
C SER A 400 -23.81 -20.01 19.91
N PHE A 401 -23.78 -20.17 18.58
CA PHE A 401 -22.67 -19.78 17.71
C PHE A 401 -22.88 -18.45 16.98
N ARG A 402 -24.08 -17.88 17.06
CA ARG A 402 -24.48 -16.70 16.28
C ARG A 402 -23.78 -15.43 16.73
N HIS A 403 -23.62 -15.26 18.04
CA HIS A 403 -23.13 -14.03 18.64
C HIS A 403 -21.64 -14.11 18.96
N GLN A 404 -20.97 -12.97 18.75
CA GLN A 404 -19.57 -12.80 19.11
C GLN A 404 -19.42 -12.93 20.63
N GLN A 405 -18.38 -13.61 21.06
CA GLN A 405 -17.99 -13.65 22.46
C GLN A 405 -17.17 -12.40 22.79
N SER A 406 -17.12 -11.98 24.05
CA SER A 406 -16.35 -10.79 24.45
C SER A 406 -14.89 -10.86 24.01
N LYS A 407 -14.29 -12.06 24.05
CA LYS A 407 -12.92 -12.29 23.58
C LYS A 407 -12.75 -12.02 22.07
N ASP A 408 -13.74 -12.35 21.25
CA ASP A 408 -13.68 -12.08 19.80
C ASP A 408 -13.65 -10.56 19.53
N VAL A 409 -14.35 -9.78 20.36
CA VAL A 409 -14.36 -8.31 20.27
C VAL A 409 -13.01 -7.73 20.68
N GLU A 410 -12.45 -8.18 21.81
CA GLU A 410 -11.13 -7.77 22.31
C GLU A 410 -10.02 -8.08 21.28
N ASP A 411 -9.96 -9.33 20.81
CA ASP A 411 -8.96 -9.77 19.83
C ASP A 411 -9.07 -8.96 18.52
N LYS A 412 -10.28 -8.61 18.11
CA LYS A 412 -10.53 -7.75 16.93
C LYS A 412 -10.01 -6.33 17.13
N LEU A 413 -10.32 -5.71 18.27
CA LEU A 413 -9.88 -4.34 18.58
C LEU A 413 -8.34 -4.28 18.67
N ALA A 414 -7.72 -5.25 19.33
CA ALA A 414 -6.27 -5.42 19.37
C ALA A 414 -5.66 -5.61 17.98
N HIS A 415 -6.33 -6.36 17.10
CA HIS A 415 -5.85 -6.61 15.74
C HIS A 415 -5.86 -5.34 14.87
N HIS A 416 -6.88 -4.49 15.01
CA HIS A 416 -6.96 -3.20 14.30
C HIS A 416 -5.82 -2.24 14.65
N PHE A 417 -5.35 -2.25 15.90
CA PHE A 417 -4.22 -1.42 16.34
C PHE A 417 -3.00 -1.64 15.46
N PHE A 418 -2.65 -2.91 15.23
CA PHE A 418 -1.48 -3.28 14.46
C PHE A 418 -1.76 -3.23 12.95
N LYS A 419 -2.79 -3.95 12.49
CA LYS A 419 -3.04 -4.19 11.06
C LYS A 419 -3.35 -2.91 10.30
N ASN A 420 -4.26 -2.09 10.83
CA ASN A 420 -4.76 -0.90 10.14
C ASN A 420 -4.03 0.38 10.60
N HIS A 421 -2.99 0.23 11.44
CA HIS A 421 -2.27 1.34 12.06
C HIS A 421 -3.22 2.37 12.69
N LEU A 422 -4.21 1.90 13.47
CA LEU A 422 -5.23 2.74 14.09
C LEU A 422 -4.94 3.02 15.57
N LYS A 423 -5.22 4.25 15.99
CA LYS A 423 -5.25 4.71 17.37
C LYS A 423 -6.57 4.35 18.04
N CYS A 424 -7.69 4.64 17.36
CA CYS A 424 -9.03 4.40 17.86
C CYS A 424 -10.06 4.14 16.75
N ILE A 425 -11.16 3.51 17.15
CA ILE A 425 -12.33 3.30 16.29
C ILE A 425 -13.58 3.80 17.00
N HIS A 426 -14.39 4.59 16.29
CA HIS A 426 -15.72 4.98 16.72
C HIS A 426 -16.78 4.23 15.92
N TYR A 427 -17.70 3.55 16.62
CA TYR A 427 -18.87 2.90 16.01
C TYR A 427 -20.12 3.74 16.30
N GLY A 428 -20.54 4.50 15.28
CA GLY A 428 -21.75 5.33 15.29
C GLY A 428 -23.03 4.54 15.18
#